data_AF-A0A258RKH4-F1
#
_entry.id   AF-A0A258RKH4-F1
#
_cell.length_a   1.000
_cell.length_b   1.000
_cell.length_c   1.000
_cell.angle_alpha   90.00
_cell.angle_beta   90.00
_cell.angle_gamma   90.00
#
_symmetry.space_group_name_H-M   'P 1'
#
loop_
_entity.id
_entity.type
_entity.pdbx_description
1 polymer ?
#
loop_
_entity_poly.entity_id
_entity_poly.type
_entity_poly.pdbx_seq_one_letter_code
_entity_poly.pdbx_strand_id
1 'polypeptide(L)'
;MASVAFRDDRNAGRDEVHFRAKAFGPDAKPVAMVIVNMSAMGLMARCESQYQPGDRLSINLPVIGVVVAQIRWSLGGRIGCELDQAIDLADYYELLAIMLAAS
;
A
#
# COMPACT_ATOMS: atom_id res chain seq x y z
N MET A 1 -37.53 -8.00 -2.28
CA MET A 1 -36.17 -8.31 -2.77
C MET A 1 -35.20 -7.33 -2.12
N ALA A 2 -34.71 -7.66 -0.92
CA ALA A 2 -33.78 -6.80 -0.19
C ALA A 2 -32.39 -6.91 -0.81
N SER A 3 -31.83 -5.77 -1.23
CA SER A 3 -30.43 -5.67 -1.64
C SER A 3 -29.56 -5.99 -0.42
N VAL A 4 -28.88 -7.13 -0.46
CA VAL A 4 -27.79 -7.41 0.49
C VAL A 4 -26.70 -6.41 0.15
N ALA A 5 -26.59 -5.37 0.97
CA ALA A 5 -25.38 -4.56 1.01
C ALA A 5 -24.23 -5.53 1.32
N PHE A 6 -23.42 -5.83 0.30
CA PHE A 6 -22.13 -6.49 0.48
C PHE A 6 -21.38 -5.64 1.52
N ARG A 7 -21.33 -6.10 2.77
CA ARG A 7 -20.41 -5.55 3.75
C ARG A 7 -19.04 -5.71 3.14
N ASP A 8 -18.41 -4.58 2.87
CA ASP A 8 -17.13 -4.51 2.22
C ASP A 8 -16.06 -5.01 3.20
N ASP A 9 -15.89 -6.33 3.26
CA ASP A 9 -14.93 -7.04 4.09
C ASP A 9 -13.49 -6.91 3.56
N ARG A 10 -13.24 -5.95 2.65
CA ARG A 10 -11.92 -5.61 2.12
C ARG A 10 -10.95 -5.07 3.20
N ASN A 11 -11.45 -4.77 4.40
CA ASN A 11 -10.65 -4.31 5.53
C ASN A 11 -10.20 -5.44 6.48
N ALA A 12 -10.77 -6.65 6.39
CA ALA A 12 -10.31 -7.77 7.22
C ALA A 12 -8.87 -8.13 6.82
N GLY A 13 -7.94 -8.02 7.76
CA GLY A 13 -6.52 -8.29 7.53
C GLY A 13 -5.69 -7.13 6.98
N ARG A 14 -6.17 -5.87 7.11
CA ARG A 14 -5.33 -4.68 6.89
C ARG A 14 -5.15 -3.89 8.19
N ASP A 15 -3.92 -3.44 8.40
CA ASP A 15 -3.52 -2.63 9.54
C ASP A 15 -3.38 -1.16 9.11
N GLU A 16 -4.01 -0.26 9.87
CA GLU A 16 -3.88 1.19 9.67
C GLU A 16 -2.52 1.67 10.20
N VAL A 17 -1.71 2.30 9.36
CA VAL A 17 -0.31 2.64 9.67
C VAL A 17 0.05 4.11 9.44
N HIS A 18 -0.64 4.82 8.55
CA HIS A 18 -0.38 6.25 8.27
C HIS A 18 1.11 6.63 8.07
N PHE A 19 1.88 5.75 7.45
CA PHE A 19 3.33 5.84 7.35
C PHE A 19 3.80 6.61 6.12
N ARG A 20 4.71 7.59 6.29
CA ARG A 20 5.34 8.30 5.17
C ARG A 20 6.39 7.42 4.51
N ALA A 21 6.18 7.07 3.25
CA ALA A 21 7.11 6.26 2.48
C ALA A 21 7.72 7.04 1.31
N LYS A 22 8.94 6.65 0.94
CA LYS A 22 9.58 7.05 -0.31
C LYS A 22 9.32 5.97 -1.35
N ALA A 23 8.89 6.37 -2.53
CA ALA A 23 8.71 5.45 -3.65
C ALA A 23 9.24 6.05 -4.95
N PHE A 24 9.28 5.25 -6.00
CA PHE A 24 9.60 5.65 -7.36
C PHE A 24 8.50 5.18 -8.31
N GLY A 25 8.11 6.07 -9.23
CA GLY A 25 7.15 5.80 -10.29
C GLY A 25 7.73 4.94 -11.43
N PRO A 26 6.90 4.56 -12.41
CA PRO A 26 7.34 3.81 -13.59
C PRO A 26 8.35 4.57 -14.46
N ASP A 27 8.41 5.90 -14.33
CA ASP A 27 9.39 6.78 -14.97
C ASP A 27 10.65 7.03 -14.12
N ALA A 28 10.84 6.23 -13.07
CA ALA A 28 11.92 6.34 -12.08
C ALA A 28 11.98 7.69 -11.34
N LYS A 29 10.90 8.49 -11.35
CA LYS A 29 10.84 9.71 -10.56
C LYS A 29 10.41 9.42 -9.12
N PRO A 30 10.96 10.16 -8.14
CA PRO A 30 10.59 10.01 -6.75
C PRO A 30 9.13 10.42 -6.52
N VAL A 31 8.45 9.68 -5.65
CA VAL A 31 7.05 9.88 -5.24
C VAL A 31 7.01 9.98 -3.73
N ALA A 32 6.49 11.10 -3.24
CA ALA A 32 6.09 11.21 -1.85
C ALA A 32 4.71 10.58 -1.67
N MET A 33 4.59 9.65 -0.73
CA MET A 33 3.31 9.01 -0.43
C MET A 33 3.13 8.76 1.06
N VAL A 34 1.88 8.63 1.47
CA VAL A 34 1.50 8.16 2.81
C VAL A 34 0.77 6.84 2.65
N ILE A 35 1.38 5.76 3.12
CA ILE A 35 0.72 4.45 3.25
C ILE A 35 -0.31 4.60 4.37
N VAL A 36 -1.59 4.49 4.04
CA VAL A 36 -2.68 4.64 5.01
C VAL A 36 -2.91 3.34 5.74
N ASN A 37 -3.06 2.24 4.99
CA ASN A 37 -3.15 0.90 5.54
C ASN A 37 -2.40 -0.11 4.68
N MET A 38 -2.07 -1.25 5.29
CA MET A 38 -1.24 -2.29 4.71
C MET A 38 -1.73 -3.69 5.10
N SER A 39 -1.47 -4.67 4.26
CA SER A 39 -1.47 -6.09 4.58
C SER A 39 -0.19 -6.72 4.03
N ALA A 40 0.06 -8.00 4.31
CA ALA A 40 1.18 -8.73 3.74
C ALA A 40 1.16 -8.78 2.19
N MET A 41 0.02 -8.54 1.55
CA MET A 41 -0.15 -8.62 0.09
C MET A 41 -0.25 -7.27 -0.61
N GLY A 42 -0.38 -6.16 0.10
CA GLY A 42 -0.70 -4.90 -0.55
C GLY A 42 -0.90 -3.74 0.40
N LEU A 43 -1.07 -2.56 -0.17
CA LEU A 43 -1.26 -1.33 0.60
C LEU A 43 -2.28 -0.40 -0.05
N MET A 44 -2.76 0.56 0.73
CA MET A 44 -3.43 1.75 0.20
C MET A 44 -2.57 2.97 0.55
N ALA A 45 -2.36 3.85 -0.41
CA ALA A 45 -1.58 5.07 -0.20
C ALA A 45 -2.29 6.30 -0.74
N ARG A 46 -1.99 7.45 -0.12
CA ARG A 46 -2.25 8.78 -0.67
C ARG A 46 -1.02 9.26 -1.44
N CYS A 47 -1.20 9.72 -2.67
CA CYS A 47 -0.17 10.40 -3.45
C CYS A 47 -0.81 11.44 -4.40
N GLU A 48 -0.06 12.49 -4.73
CA GLU A 48 -0.54 13.58 -5.60
C GLU A 48 -0.44 13.22 -7.09
N SER A 49 0.31 12.16 -7.44
CA SER A 49 0.54 11.73 -8.82
C SER A 49 -0.68 11.02 -9.43
N GLN A 50 -0.95 11.27 -10.71
CA GLN A 50 -2.04 10.66 -11.48
C GLN A 50 -1.66 9.28 -12.03
N TYR A 51 -1.38 8.33 -11.14
CA TYR A 51 -1.14 6.95 -11.56
C TYR A 51 -2.42 6.25 -11.99
N GLN A 52 -2.26 5.29 -12.91
CA GLN A 52 -3.33 4.49 -13.48
C GLN A 52 -3.23 3.03 -13.02
N PRO A 53 -4.36 2.29 -12.99
CA PRO A 53 -4.31 0.85 -12.83
C PRO A 53 -3.37 0.22 -13.87
N GLY A 54 -2.50 -0.69 -13.41
CA GLY A 54 -1.47 -1.30 -14.23
C GLY A 54 -0.07 -0.74 -14.03
N ASP A 55 0.05 0.53 -13.61
CA ASP A 55 1.34 1.16 -13.29
C ASP A 55 2.03 0.42 -12.13
N ARG A 56 3.37 0.48 -12.13
CA ARG A 56 4.22 -0.15 -11.11
C ARG A 56 4.98 0.90 -10.31
N LEU A 57 5.06 0.68 -9.01
CA LEU A 57 5.81 1.49 -8.06
C LEU A 57 6.89 0.65 -7.39
N SER A 58 8.05 1.23 -7.18
CA SER A 58 9.08 0.70 -6.27
C SER A 58 9.03 1.47 -4.96
N ILE A 59 8.74 0.80 -3.85
CA ILE A 59 8.43 1.41 -2.55
C ILE A 59 9.47 0.98 -1.52
N ASN A 60 10.06 1.94 -0.81
CA ASN A 60 11.00 1.64 0.26
C ASN A 60 10.24 1.42 1.57
N LEU A 61 10.31 0.20 2.08
CA LEU A 61 9.74 -0.19 3.37
C LEU A 61 10.88 -0.44 4.39
N PRO A 62 10.70 -0.09 5.67
CA PRO A 62 11.68 -0.42 6.69
C PRO A 62 11.79 -1.93 6.86
N VAL A 63 12.98 -2.43 7.18
CA VAL A 63 13.34 -3.86 7.33
C VAL A 63 13.28 -4.67 6.03
N ILE A 64 12.21 -4.55 5.26
CA ILE A 64 12.00 -5.28 4.00
C ILE A 64 12.88 -4.76 2.86
N GLY A 65 13.11 -3.44 2.82
CA GLY A 65 13.79 -2.79 1.69
C GLY A 65 12.82 -2.41 0.57
N VAL A 66 13.28 -2.51 -0.68
CA VAL A 66 12.50 -2.09 -1.86
C VAL A 66 11.53 -3.20 -2.24
N VAL A 67 10.24 -2.90 -2.28
CA VAL A 67 9.21 -3.78 -2.83
C VAL A 67 8.63 -3.21 -4.12
N VAL A 68 8.20 -4.09 -5.03
CA VAL A 68 7.47 -3.69 -6.24
C VAL A 68 5.98 -3.94 -6.03
N ALA A 69 5.17 -2.93 -6.37
CA ALA A 69 3.72 -3.02 -6.27
C ALA A 69 3.05 -2.55 -7.57
N GLN A 70 2.01 -3.27 -7.99
CA GLN A 70 1.15 -2.87 -9.09
C GLN A 70 -0.06 -2.10 -8.56
N ILE A 71 -0.39 -0.98 -9.18
CA ILE A 71 -1.61 -0.23 -8.89
C ILE A 71 -2.80 -0.98 -9.44
N ARG A 72 -3.75 -1.33 -8.57
CA ARG A 72 -4.98 -2.06 -8.90
C ARG A 72 -6.16 -1.13 -9.11
N TRP A 73 -6.14 0.00 -8.42
CA TRP A 73 -7.12 1.08 -8.60
C TRP A 73 -6.51 2.42 -8.21
N SER A 74 -7.05 3.50 -8.78
CA SER A 74 -6.68 4.88 -8.50
C SER A 74 -7.95 5.73 -8.45
N LEU A 75 -8.18 6.42 -7.33
CA LEU A 75 -9.38 7.22 -7.10
C LEU A 75 -9.10 8.38 -6.13
N GLY A 76 -9.30 9.61 -6.57
CA GLY A 76 -9.29 10.79 -5.70
C GLY A 76 -7.99 10.99 -4.92
N GLY A 77 -6.84 10.84 -5.57
CA GLY A 77 -5.51 10.96 -4.93
C GLY A 77 -5.14 9.78 -4.03
N ARG A 78 -5.86 8.68 -4.13
CA ARG A 78 -5.57 7.41 -3.46
C ARG A 78 -5.32 6.32 -4.47
N ILE A 79 -4.41 5.44 -4.14
CA ILE A 79 -4.10 4.24 -4.92
C ILE A 79 -4.17 3.02 -4.01
N GLY A 80 -4.72 1.93 -4.54
CA GLY A 80 -4.59 0.60 -3.95
C GLY A 80 -3.57 -0.18 -4.74
N CYS A 81 -2.58 -0.74 -4.04
CA CYS A 81 -1.49 -1.48 -4.65
C CYS A 81 -1.49 -2.93 -4.16
N GLU A 82 -1.17 -3.83 -5.06
CA GLU A 82 -0.87 -5.24 -4.79
C GLU A 82 0.65 -5.43 -4.92
N LEU A 83 1.28 -6.07 -3.94
CA LEU A 83 2.70 -6.38 -4.00
C LEU A 83 2.94 -7.54 -4.97
N ASP A 84 4.03 -7.48 -5.74
CA ASP A 84 4.42 -8.57 -6.63
C ASP A 84 4.71 -9.87 -5.84
N GLN A 85 5.13 -9.74 -4.59
CA GLN A 85 5.38 -10.84 -3.66
C GLN A 85 4.78 -10.50 -2.30
N ALA A 86 4.13 -11.50 -1.68
CA ALA A 86 3.66 -11.37 -0.32
C ALA A 86 4.87 -11.27 0.64
N ILE A 87 4.75 -10.40 1.63
CA ILE A 87 5.71 -10.31 2.74
C ILE A 87 5.46 -11.50 3.68
N ASP A 88 6.53 -12.17 4.12
CA ASP A 88 6.40 -13.23 5.13
C ASP A 88 5.79 -12.66 6.41
N LEU A 89 5.07 -13.50 7.16
CA LEU A 89 4.34 -13.05 8.34
C LEU A 89 5.25 -12.49 9.43
N ALA A 90 6.45 -13.07 9.64
CA ALA A 90 7.40 -12.57 10.63
C ALA A 90 7.91 -11.17 10.25
N ASP A 91 8.35 -11.03 9.00
CA ASP A 91 8.82 -9.77 8.42
C ASP A 91 7.71 -8.70 8.42
N TYR A 92 6.46 -9.11 8.15
CA TYR A 92 5.30 -8.22 8.18
C TYR A 92 5.04 -7.65 9.58
N TYR A 93 5.12 -8.48 10.63
CA TYR A 93 4.94 -8.00 12.00
C TYR A 93 6.07 -7.07 12.44
N GLU A 94 7.32 -7.32 12.02
CA GLU A 94 8.43 -6.41 12.30
C GLU A 94 8.25 -5.06 11.59
N LEU A 95 7.85 -5.09 10.32
CA LEU A 95 7.49 -3.91 9.54
C LEU A 95 6.38 -3.09 10.22
N LEU A 96 5.30 -3.75 10.66
CA LEU A 96 4.18 -3.09 11.33
C LEU A 96 4.62 -2.41 12.63
N ALA A 97 5.43 -3.07 13.46
CA ALA A 97 5.90 -2.51 14.71
C ALA A 97 6.65 -1.17 14.48
N ILE A 98 7.47 -1.11 13.42
CA ILE A 98 8.20 0.12 13.05
C ILE A 98 7.26 1.19 12.50
N MET A 99 6.35 0.82 11.59
CA MET A 99 5.42 1.77 10.99
C MET A 99 4.52 2.44 12.03
N LEU A 100 3.98 1.66 12.97
CA LEU A 100 3.12 2.14 14.05
C LEU A 100 3.87 2.98 15.10
N ALA A 101 5.17 2.73 15.30
CA ALA A 101 5.98 3.56 16.17
C ALA A 101 6.32 4.93 15.54
N ALA A 102 6.22 5.05 14.22
CA ALA A 102 6.59 6.24 13.46
C ALA A 102 5.40 7.08 12.97
N SER A 103 4.16 6.63 13.25
CA SER A 103 2.90 7.23 12.79
C SER A 103 2.39 8.36 13.67
#